data_AF-A0A0S7EKR0-F1
#
_entry.id   AF-A0A0S7EKR0-F1
#
_cell.length_a   1.000
_cell.length_b   1.000
_cell.length_c   1.000
_cell.angle_alpha   90.00
_cell.angle_beta   90.00
_cell.angle_gamma   90.00
#
_symmetry.space_group_name_H-M   'P 1'
#
loop_
_entity.id
_entity.type
_entity.pdbx_description
1 polymer ?
#
loop_
_entity_poly.entity_id
_entity_poly.type
_entity_poly.pdbx_seq_one_letter_code
_entity_poly.pdbx_strand_id
1 'polypeptide(L)'
;FRPLMVASRMGCIQIVKLLVEHGADINAAIPTHPTTFPAVYMFSMKYLPLFKYLLDHGGHALPCFHCCYGSRPHPPLKTSRSNWNEDADRPAAQGPVTRGVQFCEMISAPSICRWAGPIIDVLLDYVGHVTLCSRLMEHLDSYSGWSVIKEKAAPP
;
A
#
# COMPACT_ATOMS: atom_id res chain seq x y z
N PHE A 1 10.59 11.05 15.28
CA PHE A 1 9.52 11.96 14.83
C PHE A 1 9.57 12.05 13.30
N ARG A 2 8.44 11.96 12.58
CA ARG A 2 8.40 11.98 11.10
C ARG A 2 7.45 13.08 10.59
N PRO A 3 7.94 14.30 10.35
CA PRO A 3 7.12 15.44 9.92
C PRO A 3 6.31 15.16 8.65
N LEU A 4 6.92 14.46 7.69
CA LEU A 4 6.28 14.12 6.41
C LEU A 4 4.97 13.34 6.62
N MET A 5 4.98 12.32 7.49
CA MET A 5 3.81 11.50 7.80
C MET A 5 2.67 12.32 8.40
N VAL A 6 3.01 13.27 9.29
CA VAL A 6 2.04 14.15 9.93
C VAL A 6 1.42 15.10 8.89
N ALA A 7 2.25 15.72 8.05
CA ALA A 7 1.80 16.61 6.98
C ALA A 7 0.92 15.89 5.95
N SER A 8 1.30 14.66 5.55
CA SER A 8 0.51 13.82 4.64
C SER A 8 -0.85 13.46 5.25
N ARG A 9 -0.90 13.11 6.53
CA ARG A 9 -2.15 12.81 7.24
C ARG A 9 -3.08 14.02 7.32
N MET A 10 -2.53 15.22 7.44
CA MET A 10 -3.29 16.48 7.41
C MET A 10 -3.70 16.90 5.99
N GLY A 11 -3.20 16.22 4.95
CA GLY A 11 -3.44 16.60 3.55
C GLY A 11 -2.76 17.92 3.14
N CYS A 12 -1.81 18.43 3.94
CA CYS A 12 -1.18 19.72 3.67
C CYS A 12 -0.06 19.57 2.62
N ILE A 13 -0.45 19.63 1.34
CA ILE A 13 0.47 19.40 0.22
C ILE A 13 1.64 20.38 0.19
N GLN A 14 1.45 21.63 0.62
CA GLN A 14 2.52 22.65 0.64
C GLN A 14 3.63 22.27 1.62
N ILE A 15 3.27 21.80 2.82
CA ILE A 15 4.25 21.31 3.81
C ILE A 15 4.90 20.01 3.32
N VAL A 16 4.14 19.11 2.70
CA VAL A 16 4.73 17.89 2.12
C VAL A 16 5.78 18.24 1.07
N LYS A 17 5.47 19.15 0.14
CA LYS A 17 6.42 19.62 -0.88
C LYS A 17 7.69 20.18 -0.26
N LEU A 18 7.55 21.12 0.67
CA LEU A 18 8.68 21.73 1.37
C LEU A 18 9.58 20.68 2.05
N LEU A 19 8.97 19.69 2.71
CA LEU A 19 9.71 18.64 3.40
C LEU A 19 10.44 17.72 2.42
N VAL A 20 9.80 17.32 1.32
CA VAL A 20 10.42 16.48 0.29
C VAL A 20 11.57 17.21 -0.39
N GLU A 21 11.40 18.50 -0.72
CA GLU A 21 12.46 19.35 -1.29
C GLU A 21 13.69 19.47 -0.38
N HIS A 22 13.50 19.35 0.95
CA HIS A 22 14.56 19.37 1.95
C HIS A 22 15.03 17.96 2.38
N GLY A 23 14.74 16.93 1.58
CA GLY A 23 15.30 15.58 1.77
C GLY A 23 14.56 14.71 2.79
N ALA A 24 13.30 14.99 3.08
CA ALA A 24 12.48 14.08 3.90
C ALA A 24 12.35 12.71 3.21
N ASP A 25 12.68 11.64 3.94
CA ASP A 25 12.58 10.26 3.44
C ASP A 25 11.12 9.82 3.24
N ILE A 26 10.71 9.73 1.97
CA ILE A 26 9.40 9.24 1.53
C ILE A 26 9.20 7.76 1.85
N ASN A 27 10.28 6.98 1.81
CA ASN A 27 10.26 5.51 1.89
C ASN A 27 10.40 5.00 3.34
N ALA A 28 10.36 5.90 4.31
CA ALA A 28 10.58 5.59 5.71
C ALA A 28 9.49 4.68 6.31
N ALA A 29 9.90 3.63 7.03
CA ALA A 29 8.99 2.69 7.70
C ALA A 29 8.69 3.09 9.16
N ILE A 30 7.44 2.98 9.64
CA ILE A 30 7.07 3.29 11.04
C ILE A 30 7.32 2.08 11.95
N PRO A 31 8.26 2.12 12.92
CA PRO A 31 8.58 0.95 13.73
C PRO A 31 7.41 0.38 14.54
N THR A 32 6.51 1.25 15.00
CA THR A 32 5.33 0.84 15.78
C THR A 32 4.17 0.32 14.93
N HIS A 33 4.23 0.52 13.61
CA HIS A 33 3.19 0.13 12.64
C HIS A 33 3.90 -0.32 11.36
N PRO A 34 4.59 -1.47 11.39
CA PRO A 34 5.39 -1.91 10.26
C PRO A 34 4.49 -2.18 9.05
N THR A 35 4.96 -1.74 7.88
CA THR A 35 4.34 -1.96 6.57
C THR A 35 5.39 -2.52 5.61
N THR A 36 4.98 -3.30 4.61
CA THR A 36 5.90 -3.80 3.56
C THR A 36 6.16 -2.78 2.44
N PHE A 37 5.50 -1.63 2.51
CA PHE A 37 5.55 -0.52 1.55
C PHE A 37 5.82 0.80 2.30
N PRO A 38 6.19 1.90 1.60
CA PRO A 38 6.42 3.21 2.21
C PRO A 38 5.27 3.64 3.13
N ALA A 39 5.56 3.90 4.41
CA ALA A 39 4.51 4.12 5.41
C ALA A 39 3.69 5.40 5.16
N VAL A 40 4.24 6.35 4.39
CA VAL A 40 3.55 7.61 4.02
C VAL A 40 2.32 7.36 3.16
N TYR A 41 2.28 6.25 2.43
CA TYR A 41 1.16 5.89 1.57
C TYR A 41 -0.13 5.62 2.35
N MET A 42 -0.03 5.15 3.61
CA MET A 42 -1.19 5.01 4.49
C MET A 42 -1.95 6.33 4.69
N PHE A 43 -1.28 7.47 4.50
CA PHE A 43 -1.84 8.80 4.73
C PHE A 43 -2.12 9.58 3.44
N SER A 44 -1.52 9.20 2.31
CA SER A 44 -1.65 9.94 1.05
C SER A 44 -2.55 9.29 0.02
N MET A 45 -2.79 7.97 0.10
CA MET A 45 -3.58 7.20 -0.89
C MET A 45 -4.96 7.78 -1.21
N LYS A 46 -5.65 8.39 -0.23
CA LYS A 46 -6.97 9.02 -0.44
C LYS A 46 -6.90 10.31 -1.27
N TYR A 47 -5.75 10.97 -1.32
CA TYR A 47 -5.53 12.21 -2.05
C TYR A 47 -4.53 11.98 -3.19
N LEU A 48 -5.05 11.51 -4.33
CA LEU A 48 -4.24 11.09 -5.48
C LEU A 48 -3.21 12.13 -5.96
N PRO A 49 -3.47 13.45 -5.98
CA PRO A 49 -2.43 14.43 -6.33
C PRO A 49 -1.21 14.42 -5.40
N LEU A 50 -1.44 14.26 -4.09
CA LEU A 50 -0.36 14.11 -3.11
C LEU A 50 0.34 12.76 -3.25
N PHE A 51 -0.42 11.69 -3.46
CA PHE A 51 0.13 10.36 -3.67
C PHE A 51 1.03 10.31 -4.90
N LYS A 52 0.55 10.85 -6.03
CA LYS A 52 1.33 11.01 -7.26
C LYS A 52 2.56 11.88 -7.04
N TYR A 53 2.45 13.01 -6.35
CA TYR A 53 3.61 13.84 -6.03
C TYR A 53 4.71 13.06 -5.29
N LEU A 54 4.34 12.23 -4.29
CA LEU A 54 5.31 11.40 -3.57
C LEU A 54 5.98 10.37 -4.48
N LEU A 55 5.24 9.77 -5.41
CA LEU A 55 5.77 8.83 -6.39
C LEU A 55 6.73 9.52 -7.38
N ASP A 56 6.34 10.68 -7.91
CA ASP A 56 7.16 11.51 -8.80
C ASP A 56 8.51 11.93 -8.17
N HIS A 57 8.61 11.94 -6.83
CA HIS A 57 9.80 12.37 -6.09
C HIS A 57 10.55 11.20 -5.42
N GLY A 58 10.45 9.99 -5.97
CA GLY A 58 11.25 8.83 -5.54
C GLY A 58 10.55 7.90 -4.54
N GLY A 59 9.23 7.99 -4.43
CA GLY A 59 8.44 7.02 -3.68
C GLY A 59 8.46 5.64 -4.34
N HIS A 60 8.78 4.60 -3.57
CA HIS A 60 8.84 3.23 -4.08
C HIS A 60 7.44 2.63 -4.28
N ALA A 61 7.03 2.49 -5.54
CA ALA A 61 5.77 1.85 -5.92
C ALA A 61 5.83 0.31 -5.88
N LEU A 62 6.94 -0.30 -6.30
CA LEU A 62 7.07 -1.76 -6.43
C LEU A 62 6.76 -2.55 -5.15
N PRO A 63 7.19 -2.12 -3.94
CA PRO A 63 6.84 -2.80 -2.70
C PRO A 63 5.33 -2.90 -2.42
N CYS A 64 4.50 -2.06 -3.03
CA CYS A 64 3.04 -2.17 -2.95
C CYS A 64 2.50 -3.46 -3.62
N PHE A 65 3.28 -4.09 -4.48
CA PHE A 65 2.92 -5.35 -5.14
C PHE A 65 3.65 -6.57 -4.55
N HIS A 66 4.50 -6.37 -3.55
CA HIS A 66 5.12 -7.48 -2.82
C HIS A 66 4.10 -8.10 -1.87
N CYS A 67 3.69 -9.33 -2.21
CA CYS A 67 2.79 -10.13 -1.41
C CYS A 67 3.39 -11.51 -1.16
N CYS A 68 3.50 -11.90 0.12
CA CYS A 68 4.03 -13.22 0.49
C CYS A 68 3.10 -14.40 0.12
N TYR A 69 1.84 -14.13 -0.20
CA TYR A 69 0.89 -15.15 -0.65
C TYR A 69 0.92 -15.34 -2.18
N GLY A 70 1.32 -14.32 -2.95
CA GLY A 70 1.26 -14.37 -4.41
C GLY A 70 -0.14 -14.76 -4.90
N SER A 71 -0.22 -15.78 -5.75
CA SER A 71 -1.49 -16.33 -6.28
C SER A 71 -2.23 -17.26 -5.31
N ARG A 72 -1.71 -17.50 -4.10
CA ARG A 72 -2.35 -18.39 -3.12
C ARG A 72 -3.51 -17.68 -2.41
N PRO A 73 -4.55 -18.42 -1.97
CA PRO A 73 -5.65 -17.84 -1.20
C PRO A 73 -5.14 -17.10 0.04
N HIS A 74 -5.65 -15.89 0.25
CA HIS A 74 -5.37 -15.14 1.47
C HIS A 74 -6.35 -15.53 2.61
N PRO A 75 -5.92 -15.41 3.88
CA PRO A 75 -6.85 -15.52 5.00
C PRO A 75 -7.89 -14.38 4.98
N PRO A 76 -9.01 -14.51 5.71
CA PRO A 76 -9.99 -13.42 5.86
C PRO A 76 -9.32 -12.13 6.35
N LEU A 77 -9.84 -10.97 5.90
CA LEU A 77 -9.33 -9.67 6.35
C LEU A 77 -9.59 -9.49 7.84
N LYS A 78 -8.53 -9.16 8.59
CA LYS A 78 -8.65 -8.69 9.98
C LYS A 78 -9.15 -7.25 9.94
N THR A 79 -10.44 -7.05 10.15
CA THR A 79 -11.09 -5.73 10.10
C THR A 79 -10.89 -4.88 11.36
N SER A 80 -10.38 -5.46 12.45
CA SER A 80 -10.13 -4.76 13.71
C SER A 80 -8.67 -4.35 13.90
N ARG A 81 -8.44 -3.09 14.32
CA ARG A 81 -7.12 -2.56 14.71
C ARG A 81 -6.51 -3.25 15.94
N SER A 82 -7.31 -3.98 16.74
CA SER A 82 -6.85 -4.72 17.92
C SER A 82 -6.16 -6.05 17.58
N ASN A 83 -6.45 -6.66 16.43
CA ASN A 83 -6.00 -8.01 16.08
C ASN A 83 -4.62 -8.09 15.40
N TRP A 84 -3.94 -6.95 15.21
CA TRP A 84 -2.59 -6.91 14.63
C TRP A 84 -1.50 -7.26 15.66
N ASN A 85 -1.82 -7.23 16.97
CA ASN A 85 -0.92 -7.62 18.05
C ASN A 85 -1.06 -9.11 18.46
N GLU A 86 -2.05 -9.83 17.94
CA GLU A 86 -2.39 -11.21 18.36
C GLU A 86 -1.69 -12.31 17.54
N ASP A 87 -0.79 -11.96 16.62
CA ASP A 87 -0.02 -12.95 15.84
C ASP A 87 1.19 -13.52 16.59
N ALA A 88 1.30 -13.30 17.91
CA ALA A 88 2.32 -13.92 18.76
C ALA A 88 2.11 -15.43 18.99
N ASP A 89 0.93 -15.98 18.68
CA ASP A 89 0.52 -17.34 19.06
C ASP A 89 0.33 -18.33 17.89
N ARG A 90 0.84 -18.01 16.68
CA ARG A 90 0.86 -18.98 15.56
C ARG A 90 2.14 -19.84 15.59
N PRO A 91 2.04 -21.17 15.45
CA PRO A 91 3.21 -22.05 15.47
C PRO A 91 4.17 -21.69 14.34
N ALA A 92 5.41 -21.44 14.74
CA ALA A 92 6.53 -21.05 13.92
C ALA A 92 6.88 -22.13 12.89
N ALA A 93 6.42 -21.94 11.65
CA ALA A 93 6.97 -22.65 10.50
C ALA A 93 7.93 -21.78 9.65
N GLN A 94 8.17 -20.52 10.03
CA GLN A 94 9.11 -19.61 9.36
C GLN A 94 9.39 -18.40 10.26
N GLY A 95 10.52 -18.42 10.99
CA GLY A 95 11.29 -17.30 11.55
C GLY A 95 10.58 -16.11 12.24
N PRO A 96 11.31 -15.24 12.97
CA PRO A 96 10.74 -14.03 13.55
C PRO A 96 10.60 -12.97 12.44
N VAL A 97 9.62 -13.11 11.56
CA VAL A 97 9.24 -12.04 10.64
C VAL A 97 8.10 -11.28 11.31
N THR A 98 8.39 -10.11 11.88
CA THR A 98 7.36 -9.11 12.15
C THR A 98 6.70 -8.78 10.81
N ARG A 99 5.62 -9.49 10.50
CA ARG A 99 4.92 -9.40 9.22
C ARG A 99 4.13 -8.09 9.23
N GLY A 100 4.78 -7.02 8.79
CA GLY A 100 4.14 -5.72 8.63
C GLY A 100 2.92 -5.82 7.70
N VAL A 101 2.01 -4.85 7.81
CA VAL A 101 0.81 -4.79 6.98
C VAL A 101 1.21 -4.76 5.51
N GLN A 102 0.65 -5.70 4.73
CA GLN A 102 0.87 -5.74 3.29
C GLN A 102 -0.08 -4.76 2.58
N PHE A 103 0.36 -4.19 1.46
CA PHE A 103 -0.45 -3.24 0.71
C PHE A 103 -1.80 -3.81 0.27
N CYS A 104 -1.81 -5.07 -0.22
CA CYS A 104 -3.04 -5.75 -0.60
C CYS A 104 -4.03 -5.91 0.56
N GLU A 105 -3.56 -6.07 1.80
CA GLU A 105 -4.44 -6.12 2.97
C GLU A 105 -5.03 -4.74 3.27
N MET A 106 -4.20 -3.70 3.17
CA MET A 106 -4.61 -2.31 3.39
C MET A 106 -5.69 -1.88 2.41
N ILE A 107 -5.45 -2.01 1.10
CA ILE A 107 -6.39 -1.48 0.11
C ILE A 107 -7.69 -2.28 0.00
N SER A 108 -7.67 -3.56 0.38
CA SER A 108 -8.87 -4.39 0.42
C SER A 108 -9.72 -4.16 1.69
N ALA A 109 -9.27 -3.36 2.65
CA ALA A 109 -10.06 -3.05 3.83
C ALA A 109 -11.39 -2.35 3.44
N PRO A 110 -12.51 -2.58 4.16
CA PRO A 110 -13.82 -2.04 3.79
C PRO A 110 -13.88 -0.52 3.65
N SER A 111 -13.00 0.21 4.34
CA SER A 111 -12.88 1.66 4.27
C SER A 111 -12.19 2.17 3.00
N ILE A 112 -11.43 1.32 2.30
CA ILE A 112 -10.61 1.67 1.13
C ILE A 112 -11.09 0.99 -0.14
N CYS A 113 -11.58 -0.24 -0.04
CA CYS A 113 -11.82 -1.13 -1.17
C CYS A 113 -12.66 -0.50 -2.29
N ARG A 114 -13.61 0.40 -2.00
CA ARG A 114 -14.46 1.02 -3.04
C ARG A 114 -13.75 2.04 -3.93
N TRP A 115 -12.58 2.55 -3.52
CA TRP A 115 -11.84 3.57 -4.24
C TRP A 115 -10.37 3.17 -4.46
N ALA A 116 -10.06 1.88 -4.34
CA ALA A 116 -8.71 1.35 -4.51
C ALA A 116 -8.20 1.38 -5.95
N GLY A 117 -9.07 1.22 -6.95
CA GLY A 117 -8.71 1.14 -8.37
C GLY A 117 -7.77 2.26 -8.82
N PRO A 118 -8.14 3.55 -8.70
CA PRO A 118 -7.26 4.66 -9.08
C PRO A 118 -5.89 4.67 -8.38
N ILE A 119 -5.80 4.15 -7.16
CA ILE A 119 -4.51 4.05 -6.44
C ILE A 119 -3.62 3.00 -7.11
N ILE A 120 -4.19 1.83 -7.42
CA ILE A 120 -3.49 0.73 -8.09
C ILE A 120 -3.06 1.17 -9.48
N ASP A 121 -3.95 1.83 -10.22
CA ASP A 121 -3.68 2.33 -11.57
C ASP A 121 -2.50 3.31 -11.59
N VAL A 122 -2.49 4.28 -10.66
CA VAL A 122 -1.37 5.21 -10.49
C VAL A 122 -0.09 4.46 -10.13
N LEU A 123 -0.13 3.47 -9.24
CA LEU A 123 1.07 2.69 -8.90
C LEU A 123 1.62 1.92 -10.11
N LEU A 124 0.74 1.36 -10.95
CA LEU A 124 1.11 0.65 -12.17
C LEU A 124 1.83 1.56 -13.18
N ASP A 125 1.56 2.87 -13.19
CA ASP A 125 2.31 3.83 -14.03
C ASP A 125 3.82 3.88 -13.70
N TYR A 126 4.22 3.53 -12.46
CA TYR A 126 5.62 3.60 -12.01
C TYR A 126 6.35 2.26 -12.02
N VAL A 127 5.62 1.14 -12.10
CA VAL A 127 6.21 -0.21 -12.07
C VAL A 127 6.06 -0.96 -13.39
N GLY A 128 5.15 -0.53 -14.27
CA GLY A 128 4.79 -1.28 -15.47
C GLY A 128 4.10 -2.59 -15.11
N HIS A 129 4.62 -3.70 -15.64
CA HIS A 129 4.04 -5.03 -15.45
C HIS A 129 4.46 -5.64 -14.11
N VAL A 130 3.46 -6.12 -13.35
CA VAL A 130 3.66 -6.76 -12.06
C VAL A 130 2.66 -7.89 -11.87
N THR A 131 3.10 -8.98 -11.24
CA THR A 131 2.18 -10.07 -10.86
C THR A 131 1.36 -9.65 -9.64
N LEU A 132 0.07 -9.36 -9.86
CA LEU A 132 -0.86 -9.07 -8.77
C LEU A 132 -1.16 -10.35 -7.97
N CYS A 133 -1.24 -10.22 -6.64
CA CYS A 133 -1.65 -11.34 -5.79
C CYS A 133 -3.13 -11.66 -5.93
N SER A 134 -3.57 -12.85 -5.49
CA SER A 134 -4.96 -13.29 -5.66
C SER A 134 -5.95 -12.29 -5.07
N ARG A 135 -5.63 -11.70 -3.91
CA ARG A 135 -6.47 -10.68 -3.27
C ARG A 135 -6.66 -9.42 -4.12
N LEU A 136 -5.59 -8.93 -4.75
CA LEU A 136 -5.69 -7.76 -5.63
C LEU A 136 -6.50 -8.09 -6.89
N MET A 137 -6.30 -9.29 -7.44
CA MET A 137 -7.05 -9.77 -8.60
C MET A 137 -8.55 -9.90 -8.29
N GLU A 138 -8.91 -10.61 -7.22
CA GLU A 138 -10.29 -10.73 -6.72
C GLU A 138 -10.94 -9.35 -6.49
N HIS A 139 -10.13 -8.42 -5.97
CA HIS A 139 -10.60 -7.08 -5.69
C HIS A 139 -10.89 -6.27 -6.97
N LEU A 140 -10.00 -6.32 -7.96
CA LEU A 140 -10.22 -5.70 -9.26
C LEU A 140 -11.40 -6.35 -10.00
N ASP A 141 -11.56 -7.67 -9.90
CA ASP A 141 -12.66 -8.42 -10.52
C ASP A 141 -14.03 -8.10 -9.90
N SER A 142 -14.06 -7.62 -8.65
CA SER A 142 -15.29 -7.21 -7.96
C SER A 142 -15.91 -5.92 -8.51
N TYR A 143 -15.17 -5.13 -9.30
CA TYR A 143 -15.61 -3.85 -9.84
C TYR A 143 -15.42 -3.81 -11.36
N SER A 144 -16.51 -3.87 -12.12
CA SER A 144 -16.47 -3.90 -13.59
C SER A 144 -15.71 -2.73 -14.23
N GLY A 145 -15.68 -1.56 -13.59
CA GLY A 145 -14.95 -0.39 -14.07
C GLY A 145 -13.42 -0.49 -13.96
N TRP A 146 -12.88 -1.56 -13.36
CA TRP A 146 -11.44 -1.72 -13.12
C TRP A 146 -10.78 -2.81 -13.97
N SER A 147 -11.49 -3.36 -14.95
CA SER A 147 -10.94 -4.35 -15.89
C SER A 147 -9.67 -3.85 -16.59
N VAL A 148 -9.66 -2.58 -17.01
CA VAL A 148 -8.51 -1.94 -17.67
C VAL A 148 -7.26 -1.88 -16.78
N ILE A 149 -7.44 -1.80 -15.46
CA ILE A 149 -6.33 -1.76 -14.48
C ILE A 149 -5.69 -3.15 -14.38
N LYS A 150 -6.51 -4.20 -14.43
CA LYS A 150 -6.04 -5.59 -14.44
C LYS A 150 -5.27 -5.91 -15.72
N GLU A 151 -5.76 -5.44 -16.86
CA GLU A 151 -5.07 -5.58 -18.15
C GLU A 151 -3.72 -4.87 -18.15
N LYS A 152 -3.63 -3.67 -17.57
CA LYS A 152 -2.38 -2.90 -17.43
C LYS A 152 -1.29 -3.65 -16.63
N ALA A 153 -1.68 -4.42 -15.63
CA ALA A 153 -0.75 -5.20 -14.82
C ALA A 153 -0.28 -6.50 -15.52
N ALA A 154 -1.04 -7.00 -16.48
CA ALA A 154 -0.74 -8.25 -17.17
C ALA A 154 0.56 -8.13 -18.00
N PRO A 155 1.37 -9.21 -18.10
CA PRO A 155 2.51 -9.23 -19.02
C PRO A 155 2.03 -9.12 -20.49
N PRO A 156 2.91 -8.65 -21.40
CA PRO A 156 2.61 -8.54 -22.83
C PRO A 156 2.35 -9.89 -23.52
#